data_AF-A0A9E3CFL8-F1
#
_entry.id   AF-A0A9E3CFL8-F1
#
_cell.length_a   1.000
_cell.length_b   1.000
_cell.length_c   1.000
_cell.angle_alpha   90.00
_cell.angle_beta   90.00
_cell.angle_gamma   90.00
#
_symmetry.space_group_name_H-M   'P 1'
#
loop_
_entity.id
_entity.type
_entity.pdbx_description
1 polymer ?
#
loop_
_entity_poly.entity_id
_entity_poly.type
_entity_poly.pdbx_seq_one_letter_code
_entity_poly.pdbx_strand_id
1 'polypeptide(L)' 'MSEKESVRPFVFSVIEDDGENVTIEVSEEDYRRDIEAGMNEDETLKPGRYKLKRGGFLKRHPELKDGMRKRA' A
#
# COMPACT_ATOMS: atom_id res chain seq x y z
N MET A 1 20.40 -21.94 -5.60
CA MET A 1 19.77 -21.47 -4.35
C MET A 1 19.38 -20.03 -4.60
N SER A 2 18.13 -19.76 -4.99
CA SER A 2 17.68 -18.39 -5.31
C SER A 2 17.53 -17.66 -3.99
N GLU A 3 18.40 -16.70 -3.71
CA GLU A 3 18.22 -15.77 -2.60
C GLU A 3 16.84 -15.16 -2.73
N LYS A 4 16.01 -15.36 -1.70
CA LYS A 4 14.71 -14.69 -1.61
C LYS A 4 15.03 -13.21 -1.50
N GLU A 5 14.89 -12.47 -2.60
CA GLU A 5 14.84 -11.02 -2.59
C GLU A 5 13.89 -10.63 -1.46
N SER A 6 14.47 -10.12 -0.38
CA SER A 6 13.71 -9.64 0.75
C SER A 6 13.04 -8.36 0.29
N VAL A 7 11.84 -8.51 -0.28
CA VAL A 7 11.00 -7.41 -0.73
C VAL A 7 10.90 -6.43 0.43
N ARG A 8 11.57 -5.30 0.31
CA ARG A 8 11.51 -4.26 1.33
C ARG A 8 10.08 -3.69 1.31
N PRO A 9 9.46 -3.50 2.48
CA PRO A 9 8.13 -2.92 2.53
C PRO A 9 8.16 -1.48 2.01
N PHE A 10 7.15 -1.09 1.23
CA PHE A 10 6.90 0.29 0.82
C PHE A 10 6.98 1.23 2.02
N VAL A 11 7.69 2.35 1.86
CA VAL A 11 7.85 3.33 2.94
C VAL A 11 6.89 4.48 2.74
N PHE A 12 6.01 4.70 3.72
CA PHE A 12 5.12 5.86 3.76
C PHE A 12 4.86 6.26 5.20
N SER A 13 4.51 7.53 5.40
CA SER A 13 4.14 8.07 6.70
C SER A 13 2.62 8.15 6.82
N VAL A 14 2.05 7.61 7.90
CA VAL A 14 0.63 7.81 8.23
C VAL A 14 0.50 9.13 8.98
N ILE A 15 -0.26 10.08 8.41
CA ILE A 15 -0.49 11.40 9.01
C ILE A 15 -1.77 11.40 9.84
N GLU A 16 -2.83 10.74 9.36
CA GLU A 16 -4.12 10.68 10.04
C GLU A 16 -4.71 9.27 9.88
N ASP A 17 -5.27 8.72 10.96
CA ASP A 17 -6.08 7.50 10.95
C ASP A 17 -7.28 7.72 11.89
N ASP A 18 -8.49 7.72 11.33
CA ASP A 18 -9.74 7.83 12.09
C ASP A 18 -10.43 6.45 12.28
N GLY A 19 -9.71 5.36 12.00
CA GLY A 19 -10.22 3.99 11.98
C GLY A 19 -10.89 3.56 10.66
N GLU A 20 -11.54 4.48 9.93
CA GLU A 20 -12.14 4.19 8.63
C GLU A 20 -11.33 4.79 7.45
N ASN A 21 -10.82 6.00 7.62
CA ASN A 21 -10.01 6.73 6.66
C ASN A 21 -8.57 6.82 7.16
N VAL A 22 -7.64 6.71 6.23
CA VAL A 22 -6.20 6.83 6.49
C VAL A 22 -5.62 7.83 5.50
N THR A 23 -4.98 8.88 6.00
CA THR A 23 -4.18 9.79 5.19
C THR A 23 -2.73 9.37 5.31
N ILE A 24 -2.10 9.05 4.17
CA ILE A 24 -0.66 8.79 4.10
C ILE A 24 0.03 9.88 3.30
N GLU A 25 1.30 10.09 3.59
CA GLU A 25 2.20 10.94 2.83
C GLU A 25 3.41 10.14 2.39
N VAL A 26 3.73 10.29 1.11
CA VAL A 26 4.93 9.75 0.49
C VAL A 26 5.85 10.94 0.23
N SER A 27 6.99 10.97 0.90
CA SER A 27 8.00 12.00 0.66
C SER A 27 8.77 11.72 -0.64
N GLU A 28 9.44 12.73 -1.18
CA GLU A 28 10.33 12.51 -2.33
C GLU A 28 11.48 11.54 -1.99
N GLU A 29 11.96 11.58 -0.75
CA GLU A 29 13.01 10.67 -0.29
C GLU A 29 12.52 9.22 -0.24
N ASP A 30 11.31 8.98 0.27
CA ASP A 30 10.72 7.64 0.33
C ASP A 30 10.45 7.09 -1.08
N TYR A 31 9.88 7.91 -1.97
CA TYR A 31 9.68 7.52 -3.37
C TYR A 31 11.00 7.12 -4.04
N ARG A 32 12.05 7.92 -3.90
CA ARG A 32 13.36 7.61 -4.49
C ARG A 32 13.94 6.33 -3.92
N ARG A 33 13.80 6.09 -2.62
CA ARG A 33 14.25 4.86 -1.97
C ARG A 33 13.52 3.62 -2.48
N ASP A 34 12.22 3.73 -2.76
CA ASP A 34 11.43 2.64 -3.33
C ASP A 34 11.86 2.34 -4.79
N ILE A 35 12.10 3.38 -5.60
CA ILE A 35 12.64 3.23 -6.96
C ILE A 35 14.06 2.63 -6.95
N GLU A 36 14.95 3.11 -6.08
CA GLU A 36 16.30 2.55 -5.92
C GLU A 36 16.28 1.10 -5.41
N ALA A 37 15.23 0.70 -4.71
CA ALA A 37 15.00 -0.68 -4.30
C ALA A 37 14.49 -1.58 -5.43
N GLY A 38 14.30 -1.04 -6.66
CA GLY A 38 13.87 -1.79 -7.83
C GLY A 38 12.36 -1.81 -8.04
N MET A 39 11.59 -1.00 -7.32
CA MET A 39 10.16 -0.88 -7.58
C MET A 39 9.92 -0.12 -8.88
N ASN A 40 8.89 -0.55 -9.62
CA ASN A 40 8.48 0.13 -10.83
C ASN A 40 7.74 1.44 -10.47
N GLU A 41 8.02 2.50 -11.22
CA GLU A 41 7.36 3.81 -11.06
C GLU A 41 5.83 3.72 -11.26
N ASP A 42 5.36 2.82 -12.14
CA ASP A 42 3.92 2.59 -12.37
C ASP A 42 3.22 1.85 -11.21
N GLU A 43 3.98 1.14 -10.39
CA GLU A 43 3.49 0.34 -9.26
C GLU A 43 3.67 1.04 -7.90
N THR A 44 4.36 2.19 -7.91
CA THR A 44 4.71 2.96 -6.72
C THR A 44 3.86 4.21 -6.60
N LEU A 45 3.50 4.59 -5.37
CA LEU A 45 2.82 5.87 -5.12
C LEU A 45 3.81 7.01 -5.32
N LYS A 46 3.46 7.97 -6.17
CA LYS A 46 4.26 9.18 -6.39
C LYS A 46 4.35 10.02 -5.10
N PRO A 47 5.30 10.95 -4.99
CA PRO A 47 5.35 11.87 -3.86
C PRO A 47 4.05 12.66 -3.72
N GLY A 48 3.50 12.73 -2.52
CA GLY A 48 2.25 13.43 -2.24
C GLY A 48 1.43 12.84 -1.10
N ARG A 49 0.24 13.41 -0.90
CA ARG A 49 -0.72 12.99 0.13
C ARG A 49 -1.86 12.19 -0.49
N TYR A 50 -2.14 11.04 0.10
CA TYR A 50 -3.18 10.12 -0.35
C TYR A 50 -4.18 9.86 0.77
N LYS A 51 -5.46 10.12 0.49
CA LYS A 51 -6.55 9.74 1.39
C LYS A 51 -7.13 8.40 0.95
N LEU A 52 -7.03 7.43 1.82
CA LEU A 52 -7.44 6.05 1.62
C LEU A 52 -8.59 5.71 2.55
N LYS A 53 -9.43 4.75 2.15
CA LYS A 53 -10.52 4.22 2.98
C LYS A 53 -10.29 2.75 3.25
N ARG A 54 -10.15 2.38 4.51
CA ARG A 54 -9.90 1.01 4.96
C ARG A 54 -11.06 0.12 4.52
N GLY A 55 -10.74 -0.99 3.85
CA GLY A 55 -11.75 -1.91 3.29
C GLY A 55 -12.65 -1.31 2.20
N GLY A 56 -12.32 -0.13 1.66
CA GLY A 56 -13.11 0.52 0.61
C GLY A 56 -13.25 -0.34 -0.65
N PHE A 57 -12.19 -1.07 -1.02
CA PHE A 57 -12.22 -2.03 -2.13
C PHE A 57 -13.27 -3.14 -1.91
N LEU A 58 -13.26 -3.79 -0.75
CA LEU A 58 -14.24 -4.84 -0.39
C LEU A 58 -15.67 -4.29 -0.23
N LYS A 59 -15.84 -2.99 0.08
CA LYS A 59 -17.15 -2.34 0.07
C LYS A 59 -17.69 -2.15 -1.36
N ARG A 60 -16.83 -1.90 -2.35
CA ARG A 60 -17.22 -1.77 -3.77
C ARG A 60 -17.39 -3.11 -4.50
N HIS A 61 -16.70 -4.15 -4.01
CA HIS A 61 -16.75 -5.50 -4.55
C HIS A 61 -17.28 -6.49 -3.50
N PRO A 62 -18.58 -6.41 -3.13
CA PRO A 62 -19.17 -7.29 -2.13
C PRO A 62 -19.06 -8.77 -2.52
N GLU A 63 -19.00 -9.11 -3.81
CA GLU A 63 -18.83 -10.45 -4.35
C GLU A 63 -17.53 -11.14 -3.89
N LEU A 64 -16.51 -10.36 -3.53
CA LEU A 64 -15.21 -10.88 -3.09
C LEU A 64 -15.19 -11.21 -1.59
N LYS A 65 -16.18 -10.76 -0.80
CA LYS A 65 -16.23 -11.02 0.65
C LYS A 65 -16.46 -12.49 1.01
N ASP A 66 -17.27 -13.21 0.23
CA ASP A 66 -17.59 -14.61 0.50
C ASP A 66 -16.43 -15.57 0.19
N GLY A 67 -15.53 -15.20 -0.73
CA GLY A 67 -14.40 -16.05 -1.15
C GLY A 67 -13.25 -16.16 -0.13
N MET A 68 -13.04 -15.13 0.71
CA MET A 68 -11.96 -15.12 1.71
C MET A 68 -12.30 -15.86 3.02
N ARG A 69 -13.58 -16.16 3.26
CA ARG A 69 -14.04 -16.84 4.49
C ARG A 69 -13.61 -18.31 4.60
N LYS A 70 -13.08 -18.91 3.53
CA LYS A 70 -12.67 -20.33 3.46
C LYS A 70 -11.17 -20.59 3.69
N ARG A 71 -10.39 -19.60 4.13
CA ARG A 71 -9.00 -19.83 4.56
C ARG A 71 -8.84 -19.34 6.00
N ALA A 72 -9.34 -20.14 6.93
CA ALA A 72 -9.02 -20.08 8.35
C ALA A 72 -8.61 -21.49 8.79
#